data_AF-A0A3C7VZM4-F1
#
_entry.id   AF-A0A3C7VZM4-F1
#
_cell.length_a   1.000
_cell.length_b   1.000
_cell.length_c   1.000
_cell.angle_alpha   90.00
_cell.angle_beta   90.00
_cell.angle_gamma   90.00
#
_symmetry.space_group_name_H-M   'P 1'
#
loop_
_entity.id
_entity.type
_entity.pdbx_description
1 polymer ?
#
loop_
_entity_poly.entity_id
_entity_poly.type
_entity_poly.pdbx_seq_one_letter_code
_entity_poly.pdbx_strand_id
1 'polypeptide(L)' 'MDSLYLLIPVALIFVAVAVKLLLWAIDSGQYDDLDKEGWRILADDDKPAHRADGQREGDGPGADSDDPGEEHGP' A
#
# COMPACT_ATOMS: atom_id res chain seq x y z
N MET A 1 35.42 38.13 3.71
CA MET A 1 34.10 37.95 3.05
C MET A 1 34.15 36.68 2.19
N ASP A 2 34.77 35.62 2.71
CA ASP A 2 35.35 34.57 1.87
C ASP A 2 34.51 33.28 1.90
N SER A 3 33.71 33.11 2.96
CA SER A 3 32.79 31.98 3.11
C SER A 3 31.69 31.99 2.05
N LEU A 4 31.26 33.16 1.58
CA LEU A 4 30.22 33.28 0.56
C LEU A 4 30.62 32.59 -0.76
N TYR A 5 31.90 32.69 -1.14
CA TYR A 5 32.43 32.02 -2.33
C TYR A 5 32.43 30.48 -2.22
N LEU A 6 32.43 29.95 -1.00
CA LEU A 6 32.33 28.51 -0.73
C LEU A 6 30.85 28.08 -0.59
N LEU A 7 30.02 28.92 0.02
CA LEU A 7 28.58 28.67 0.22
C LEU A 7 27.78 28.66 -1.08
N ILE A 8 28.08 29.54 -2.04
CA ILE A 8 27.38 29.58 -3.33
C ILE A 8 27.45 28.24 -4.09
N PRO A 9 28.64 27.66 -4.37
CA PRO A 9 28.71 26.39 -5.10
C PRO A 9 28.12 25.22 -4.30
N VAL A 10 28.29 25.20 -2.98
CA VAL A 10 27.68 24.18 -2.12
C VAL A 10 26.15 24.24 -2.21
N ALA A 11 25.56 25.43 -2.12
CA ALA A 11 24.11 25.60 -2.28
C ALA A 11 23.62 25.17 -3.67
N LEU A 12 24.35 25.48 -4.73
CA LEU A 12 24.02 25.02 -6.09
C LEU A 12 24.00 23.50 -6.22
N ILE A 13 24.95 22.80 -5.57
CA ILE A 13 24.97 21.33 -5.53
C ILE A 13 23.73 20.81 -4.81
N PHE A 14 23.38 21.37 -3.65
CA PHE A 14 22.17 20.98 -2.92
C PHE A 14 20.90 21.16 -3.75
N VAL A 15 20.76 22.29 -4.44
CA VAL A 15 19.63 22.54 -5.34
C VAL A 15 19.61 21.54 -6.50
N ALA A 16 20.75 21.25 -7.12
CA ALA A 16 20.83 20.28 -8.21
C ALA A 16 20.43 18.86 -7.75
N VAL A 17 20.86 18.45 -6.55
CA VAL A 17 20.46 17.17 -5.95
C VAL A 17 18.96 17.14 -5.65
N ALA A 18 18.42 18.21 -5.06
CA ALA A 18 17.00 18.31 -4.76
C ALA A 18 16.14 18.22 -6.03
N VAL A 19 16.52 18.93 -7.11
CA VAL A 19 15.84 18.86 -8.41
C VAL A 19 15.94 17.45 -8.99
N LYS A 20 17.11 16.81 -8.95
CA LYS A 20 17.28 15.43 -9.44
C LYS A 20 16.39 14.44 -8.68
N LEU A 21 16.31 14.57 -7.35
CA LEU A 21 15.43 13.74 -6.52
C LEU A 21 13.95 13.98 -6.82
N LEU A 22 13.55 15.25 -7.01
CA LEU A 22 12.18 15.61 -7.37
C LEU A 22 11.78 15.01 -8.73
N LEU A 23 12.63 15.14 -9.75
CA LEU A 23 12.37 14.56 -11.07
C LEU A 23 12.30 13.04 -11.02
N TRP A 24 13.16 12.39 -10.22
CA TRP A 24 13.10 10.95 -9.99
C TRP A 24 11.79 10.53 -9.29
N ALA A 25 11.34 11.27 -8.28
CA ALA A 25 10.10 10.97 -7.57
C ALA A 25 8.86 11.10 -8.48
N ILE A 26 8.87 12.07 -9.39
CA ILE A 26 7.81 12.24 -10.41
C ILE A 26 7.78 11.04 -11.36
N ASP A 27 8.93 10.63 -11.87
CA ASP A 27 9.06 9.48 -12.79
C ASP A 27 8.77 8.14 -12.10
N SER A 28 8.95 8.05 -10.79
CA SER A 28 8.72 6.84 -9.99
C SER A 28 7.23 6.46 -9.82
N GLY A 29 6.29 7.18 -10.46
CA GLY A 29 4.88 6.78 -10.49
C GLY A 29 4.15 6.84 -9.15
N GLN A 30 4.66 7.58 -8.16
CA GLN A 30 4.03 7.77 -6.83
C GLN A 30 2.62 8.38 -6.89
N TYR A 31 2.21 8.91 -8.04
CA TYR A 31 0.87 9.46 -8.27
C TYR A 31 -0.16 8.38 -8.64
N ASP A 32 0.26 7.23 -9.19
CA ASP A 32 -0.66 6.16 -9.60
C ASP A 32 -1.37 5.51 -8.40
N ASP A 33 -0.68 5.40 -7.27
CA ASP A 33 -1.26 4.90 -6.01
C ASP A 33 -2.21 5.94 -5.37
N LEU A 34 -2.01 7.25 -5.58
CA LEU A 34 -2.93 8.27 -5.07
C LEU A 34 -4.25 8.31 -5.85
N ASP A 35 -4.20 8.10 -7.17
CA ASP A 35 -5.40 8.04 -8.00
C ASP A 35 -6.30 6.88 -7.57
N LYS A 36 -5.72 5.70 -7.34
CA LYS A 36 -6.45 4.50 -6.89
C LYS A 36 -7.17 4.70 -5.55
N GLU A 37 -6.51 5.35 -4.59
CA GLU A 37 -7.06 5.68 -3.28
C GLU A 37 -8.19 6.73 -3.36
N GLY A 38 -8.08 7.70 -4.28
CA GLY A 38 -9.11 8.71 -4.52
C GLY A 38 -10.41 8.12 -5.07
N TRP A 39 -10.34 7.08 -5.91
CA TRP A 39 -11.53 6.36 -6.38
C TRP A 39 -12.23 5.59 -5.27
N ARG A 40 -11.50 5.05 -4.29
CA ARG A 40 -12.08 4.32 -3.16
C ARG A 40 -12.94 5.23 -2.27
N ILE A 41 -12.50 6.47 -2.01
CA ILE A 41 -13.24 7.37 -1.10
C ILE A 41 -14.54 7.92 -1.70
N LEU A 42 -14.63 8.03 -3.03
CA LEU A 42 -15.82 8.51 -3.72
C LEU A 42 -16.76 7.36 -4.12
N ALA A 43 -16.23 6.15 -4.31
CA ALA A 43 -17.01 4.96 -4.67
C ALA A 43 -17.55 4.17 -3.45
N ASP A 44 -17.06 4.45 -2.24
CA ASP A 44 -17.51 3.81 -0.99
C ASP A 44 -18.90 4.29 -0.51
N ASP A 45 -19.45 5.37 -1.07
CA ASP A 45 -20.82 5.81 -0.76
C ASP A 45 -21.90 4.92 -1.42
N ASP A 46 -21.54 4.07 -2.39
CA ASP A 46 -22.49 3.29 -3.21
C ASP A 46 -22.42 1.76 -3.02
N LYS A 47 -21.62 1.22 -2.08
CA LYS A 47 -21.55 -0.24 -1.84
C LYS A 47 -21.64 -0.62 -0.36
N PRO A 48 -22.57 -1.53 0.02
CA PRO A 48 -22.56 -2.10 1.35
C PRO A 48 -21.26 -2.87 1.54
N ALA A 49 -20.55 -2.58 2.63
CA ALA A 49 -19.25 -3.16 3.00
C ALA A 49 -19.19 -4.67 2.75
N HIS A 50 -18.61 -5.09 1.62
CA HIS A 50 -18.22 -6.47 1.45
C HIS A 50 -16.84 -6.63 2.05
N ARG A 51 -16.83 -7.21 3.26
CA ARG A 51 -15.66 -7.84 3.86
C ARG A 51 -14.96 -8.70 2.82
N ALA A 52 -13.72 -8.35 2.48
CA ALA A 52 -12.66 -9.30 2.17
C ALA A 52 -11.41 -8.48 1.82
N ASP A 53 -10.45 -8.41 2.74
CA ASP A 53 -9.05 -8.69 2.41
C ASP A 53 -8.23 -8.72 3.69
N GLY A 54 -8.16 -9.93 4.23
CA GLY A 54 -7.36 -10.29 5.40
C GLY A 54 -7.32 -11.80 5.61
N GLN A 55 -7.67 -12.61 4.60
CA GLN A 55 -7.50 -14.05 4.62
C GLN A 55 -6.00 -14.32 4.52
N ARG A 56 -5.33 -14.32 5.67
CA ARG A 56 -4.03 -14.96 5.82
C ARG A 56 -4.25 -16.43 5.53
N GLU A 57 -3.73 -16.83 4.39
CA GLU A 57 -3.43 -18.17 3.96
C GLU A 57 -2.67 -18.88 5.10
N GLY A 58 -3.43 -19.67 5.85
CA GLY A 58 -2.97 -20.52 6.93
C GLY A 58 -3.39 -21.94 6.58
N ASP A 59 -2.47 -22.60 5.89
CA ASP A 59 -2.37 -24.03 5.64
C ASP A 59 -2.86 -24.90 6.83
N GLY A 60 -3.62 -25.94 6.51
CA GLY A 60 -4.09 -26.94 7.48
C GLY A 60 -4.99 -27.98 6.82
N PRO A 61 -4.45 -29.14 6.39
CA PRO A 61 -5.26 -30.19 5.78
C PRO A 61 -5.87 -31.11 6.84
N GLY A 62 -7.19 -31.34 6.74
CA GLY A 62 -7.85 -32.59 7.11
C GLY A 62 -8.26 -32.77 8.56
N ALA A 63 -9.58 -32.80 8.80
CA ALA A 63 -10.23 -33.73 9.72
C ALA A 63 -11.76 -33.64 9.52
N ASP A 64 -12.25 -34.05 8.36
CA ASP A 64 -13.63 -34.50 8.25
C ASP A 64 -13.69 -35.88 8.88
N SER A 65 -14.02 -35.94 10.17
CA SER A 65 -14.48 -37.16 10.82
C SER A 65 -16.00 -37.15 10.81
N ASP A 66 -16.54 -37.85 9.82
CA ASP A 66 -17.90 -38.39 9.80
C ASP A 66 -18.25 -39.05 11.15
N ASP A 67 -19.30 -38.57 11.80
CA ASP A 67 -20.01 -39.30 12.85
C ASP A 67 -21.53 -39.26 12.57
N PRO A 68 -22.10 -40.32 11.97
CA PRO A 68 -23.53 -40.53 11.97
C PRO A 68 -23.83 -41.65 12.99
N GLY A 69 -24.02 -41.26 14.24
CA GLY A 69 -24.10 -42.20 15.37
C GLY A 69 -25.28 -42.00 16.31
N GLU A 70 -26.49 -41.68 15.83
CA GLU A 70 -27.70 -41.80 16.67
C GLU A 70 -28.86 -42.45 15.87
N GLU A 71 -28.84 -43.79 15.80
CA GLU A 71 -30.05 -44.58 15.55
C GLU A 71 -30.95 -44.53 16.79
N HIS A 72 -32.14 -44.00 16.59
CA HIS A 72 -33.23 -44.00 17.54
C HIS A 72 -34.07 -45.27 17.38
N GLY A 73 -34.17 -46.08 18.44
CA GLY A 73 -35.25 -47.03 18.68
C GLY A 73 -34.80 -48.43 19.15
N PRO A 74 -35.71 -49.24 19.74
CA PRO A 74 -37.13 -49.01 20.02
C PRO A 74 -37.46 -48.52 21.44
#